data_AF-A0A7R8A2D5-F1
#
_entry.id   AF-A0A7R8A2D5-F1
#
_cell.length_a   1.000
_cell.length_b   1.000
_cell.length_c   1.000
_cell.angle_alpha   90.00
_cell.angle_beta   90.00
_cell.angle_gamma   90.00
#
_symmetry.space_group_name_H-M   'P 1'
#
loop_
_entity.id
_entity.type
_entity.pdbx_description
1 polymer ?
#
loop_
_entity_poly.entity_id
_entity_poly.type
_entity_poly.pdbx_seq_one_letter_code
_entity_poly.pdbx_strand_id
1 'polypeptide(L)'
;MLLIPVAIIAIFLGVWFVQREQTFGTIAIIMSYLALIAYLISRIVILSSANTAGKSMMLFFASLSLALTAATVVCTAICITNFNRGLTAINQSKSANARDSYLLYNMTSSAELSPGPPRPYSRLTLD
;
A
#
# COMPACT_ATOMS: atom_id res chain seq x y z
N MET A 1 25.93 18.11 4.41
CA MET A 1 26.28 16.84 3.74
C MET A 1 25.50 15.62 4.25
N LEU A 2 24.83 15.68 5.42
CA LEU A 2 23.97 14.58 5.91
C LEU A 2 22.49 14.65 5.50
N LEU A 3 22.02 15.78 4.95
CA LEU A 3 20.61 15.97 4.58
C LEU A 3 20.15 15.02 3.46
N ILE A 4 21.02 14.75 2.48
CA ILE A 4 20.71 13.88 1.33
C ILE A 4 20.44 12.43 1.77
N PRO A 5 21.34 11.76 2.52
CA PRO A 5 21.08 10.39 2.96
C PRO A 5 19.88 10.30 3.92
N VAL A 6 19.71 11.28 4.81
CA VAL A 6 18.55 11.34 5.71
C VAL A 6 17.23 11.44 4.94
N ALA A 7 17.18 12.24 3.88
CA ALA A 7 15.99 12.36 3.03
C ALA A 7 15.65 11.04 2.31
N ILE A 8 16.67 10.33 1.80
CA ILE A 8 16.47 9.03 1.14
C ILE A 8 15.90 8.00 2.13
N ILE A 9 16.47 7.91 3.34
CA ILE A 9 16.00 6.99 4.37
C ILE A 9 14.55 7.30 4.76
N ALA A 10 14.21 8.58 4.92
CA ALA A 10 12.86 9.01 5.26
C ALA A 10 11.83 8.62 4.17
N ILE A 11 12.18 8.79 2.89
CA ILE A 11 11.33 8.37 1.76
C ILE A 11 11.16 6.85 1.78
N PHE A 12 12.25 6.09 1.98
CA PHE A 12 12.22 4.63 1.98
C PHE A 12 11.35 4.07 3.10
N LEU A 13 11.51 4.60 4.32
CA LEU A 13 10.65 4.25 5.45
C LEU A 13 9.19 4.63 5.18
N GLY A 14 8.95 5.82 4.62
CA GLY A 14 7.61 6.28 4.26
C GLY A 14 6.91 5.33 3.29
N VAL A 15 7.59 4.93 2.21
CA VAL A 15 7.04 3.96 1.24
C VAL A 15 6.81 2.59 1.87
N TRP A 16 7.76 2.12 2.69
CA TRP A 16 7.66 0.80 3.32
C TRP A 16 6.49 0.69 4.31
N PHE A 17 6.26 1.72 5.13
CA PHE A 17 5.12 1.76 6.05
C PHE A 17 3.77 1.86 5.33
N VAL A 18 3.69 2.58 4.20
CA VAL A 18 2.48 2.65 3.36
C VAL A 18 2.16 1.30 2.72
N GLN A 19 3.17 0.61 2.17
CA GLN A 19 2.97 -0.69 1.51
C GLN A 19 2.49 -1.79 2.45
N ARG A 20 2.86 -1.71 3.74
CA ARG A 20 2.53 -2.76 4.71
C ARG A 20 1.12 -2.68 5.27
N GLU A 21 0.30 -1.72 4.81
CA GLU A 21 -1.05 -1.38 5.31
C GLU A 21 -1.13 -1.31 6.85
N GLN A 22 0.00 -1.02 7.51
CA GLN A 22 0.04 -0.92 8.96
C GLN A 22 -0.59 0.41 9.35
N THR A 23 -1.82 0.36 9.87
CA THR A 23 -2.58 1.55 10.29
C THR A 23 -1.77 2.42 11.24
N PHE A 24 -1.01 1.78 12.14
CA PHE A 24 -0.05 2.45 13.04
C PHE A 24 1.10 3.14 12.28
N GLY A 25 1.65 2.51 11.24
CA GLY A 25 2.70 3.08 10.40
C GLY A 25 2.20 4.30 9.62
N THR A 26 0.96 4.27 9.12
CA THR A 26 0.41 5.42 8.39
C THR A 26 0.05 6.59 9.30
N ILE A 27 -0.36 6.35 10.55
CA ILE A 27 -0.52 7.40 11.55
C ILE A 27 0.82 8.11 11.81
N ALA A 28 1.91 7.35 11.96
CA ALA A 28 3.24 7.92 12.15
C ALA A 28 3.68 8.78 10.94
N ILE A 29 3.34 8.36 9.72
CA ILE A 29 3.58 9.14 8.50
C ILE A 29 2.79 10.45 8.51
N ILE A 30 1.50 10.42 8.83
CA ILE A 30 0.69 11.64 8.90
C ILE A 30 1.27 12.62 9.92
N MET A 31 1.65 12.13 11.10
CA MET A 31 2.29 12.96 12.13
C MET A 31 3.60 13.56 11.63
N SER A 32 4.39 12.81 10.87
CA SER A 32 5.64 13.31 10.27
C SER A 32 5.38 14.41 9.22
N TYR A 33 4.33 14.29 8.41
CA TYR A 33 3.96 15.33 7.45
C TYR A 33 3.41 16.58 8.13
N LEU A 34 2.63 16.43 9.20
CA LEU A 34 2.17 17.57 10.01
C LEU A 34 3.36 18.31 10.64
N ALA A 35 4.33 17.58 11.17
CA ALA A 35 5.57 18.16 11.68
C ALA A 35 6.36 18.89 10.58
N LEU A 36 6.44 18.32 9.37
CA LEU A 36 7.09 18.94 8.22
C LEU A 36 6.38 20.23 7.78
N ILE A 37 5.04 20.23 7.74
CA ILE A 37 4.22 21.41 7.46
C ILE A 37 4.49 22.50 8.49
N ALA A 38 4.45 22.17 9.78
CA ALA A 38 4.70 23.12 10.87
C ALA A 38 6.12 23.71 10.80
N TYR A 39 7.12 22.88 10.49
CA TYR A 39 8.50 23.33 10.26
C TYR A 39 8.60 24.28 9.06
N LEU A 40 7.98 23.94 7.92
CA LEU A 40 7.97 24.78 6.73
C LEU A 40 7.30 26.13 6.99
N ILE A 41 6.16 26.15 7.69
CA ILE A 41 5.47 27.39 8.09
C ILE A 41 6.39 28.25 8.98
N SER A 42 6.98 27.65 10.02
CA SER A 42 7.90 28.34 10.92
C SER A 42 9.08 28.95 10.16
N ARG A 43 9.63 28.20 9.19
CA ARG A 43 10.72 28.67 8.34
C ARG A 43 10.30 29.80 7.41
N ILE A 44 9.11 29.73 6.84
CA ILE A 44 8.54 30.78 5.97
C ILE A 44 8.37 32.07 6.76
N VAL A 45 7.86 32.01 8.00
CA VAL A 45 7.69 33.19 8.86
C VAL A 45 9.05 33.83 9.20
N ILE A 46 10.03 33.02 9.63
CA ILE A 46 11.38 33.51 9.96
C ILE A 46 12.04 34.12 8.72
N LEU A 47 11.96 33.44 7.58
CA LEU A 47 12.52 33.92 6.32
C LEU A 47 11.79 35.16 5.80
N SER A 48 10.49 35.29 6.09
CA SER A 48 9.72 36.49 5.79
C SER A 48 10.14 37.68 6.64
N SER A 49 10.54 37.46 7.89
CA SER A 49 11.07 38.53 8.74
C SER A 49 12.52 38.92 8.43
N ALA A 50 13.28 38.04 7.77
CA ALA A 50 14.68 38.28 7.44
C ALA A 50 14.84 39.22 6.22
N ASN A 51 15.72 40.22 6.33
CA ASN A 51 16.04 41.13 5.23
C ASN A 51 17.27 40.64 4.45
N THR A 52 17.12 39.55 3.70
CA THR A 52 18.20 38.96 2.88
C THR A 52 17.92 39.12 1.39
N ALA A 53 18.96 39.35 0.58
CA ALA A 53 18.87 39.35 -0.88
C ALA A 53 18.48 37.94 -1.37
N GLY A 54 17.49 37.83 -2.27
CA GLY A 54 17.00 36.54 -2.80
C GLY A 54 15.82 35.90 -2.04
N LYS A 55 15.28 36.59 -1.03
CA LYS A 55 14.13 36.13 -0.21
C LYS A 55 12.92 35.67 -1.03
N SER A 56 12.57 36.37 -2.10
CA SER A 56 11.40 36.06 -2.94
C SER A 56 11.50 34.66 -3.58
N MET A 57 12.67 34.31 -4.11
CA MET A 57 12.89 33.02 -4.75
C MET A 57 12.89 31.87 -3.74
N MET A 58 13.49 32.09 -2.56
CA MET A 58 13.52 31.10 -1.49
C MET A 58 12.14 30.89 -0.85
N LEU A 59 11.33 31.95 -0.70
CA LEU A 59 9.95 31.86 -0.24
C LEU A 59 9.05 31.14 -1.25
N PHE A 60 9.24 31.38 -2.55
CA PHE A 60 8.50 30.64 -3.58
C PHE A 60 8.76 29.14 -3.48
N PHE A 61 10.03 28.74 -3.40
CA PHE A 61 10.39 27.33 -3.21
C PHE A 61 9.79 26.73 -1.94
N ALA A 62 9.86 27.45 -0.81
CA ALA A 62 9.28 27.00 0.45
C ALA A 62 7.74 26.88 0.38
N SER A 63 7.06 27.83 -0.26
CA SER A 63 5.61 27.80 -0.46
C SER A 63 5.17 26.66 -1.37
N LEU A 64 5.93 26.37 -2.43
CA LEU A 64 5.67 25.26 -3.34
C LEU A 64 5.87 23.92 -2.61
N SER A 65 6.94 23.80 -1.82
CA SER A 65 7.19 22.63 -0.99
C SER A 65 6.08 22.41 0.05
N LEU A 66 5.56 23.50 0.65
CA LEU A 66 4.43 23.44 1.57
C LEU A 66 3.15 22.95 0.87
N ALA A 67 2.84 23.47 -0.32
CA ALA A 67 1.69 23.05 -1.11
C ALA A 67 1.78 21.57 -1.53
N LEU A 68 2.95 21.13 -2.00
CA LEU A 68 3.21 19.74 -2.33
C LEU A 68 3.05 18.83 -1.11
N THR A 69 3.57 19.25 0.05
CA THR A 69 3.43 18.47 1.29
C THR A 69 1.97 18.35 1.72
N ALA A 70 1.19 19.43 1.62
CA ALA A 70 -0.24 19.41 1.91
C ALA A 70 -1.01 18.46 0.97
N ALA A 71 -0.70 18.48 -0.33
CA ALA A 71 -1.27 17.54 -1.29
C ALA A 71 -0.94 16.08 -0.92
N THR A 72 0.29 15.81 -0.49
CA THR A 72 0.70 14.48 -0.01
C THR A 72 -0.10 14.03 1.21
N VAL A 73 -0.41 14.92 2.15
CA VAL A 73 -1.26 14.61 3.31
C VAL A 73 -2.67 14.22 2.85
N VAL A 74 -3.26 14.97 1.92
CA VAL A 74 -4.61 14.66 1.39
C VAL A 74 -4.61 13.29 0.69
N CYS A 75 -3.64 13.03 -0.20
CA CYS A 75 -3.50 11.72 -0.84
C CYS A 75 -3.33 10.60 0.19
N THR A 76 -2.51 10.81 1.22
CA THR A 76 -2.30 9.82 2.29
C THR A 76 -3.59 9.57 3.07
N ALA A 77 -4.36 10.61 3.38
CA ALA A 77 -5.64 10.47 4.05
C ALA A 77 -6.63 9.64 3.19
N ILE A 78 -6.69 9.91 1.88
CA ILE A 78 -7.51 9.12 0.94
C ILE A 78 -7.03 7.65 0.91
N CYS A 79 -5.72 7.41 0.90
CA CYS A 79 -5.15 6.06 0.98
C CYS A 79 -5.59 5.34 2.27
N ILE A 80 -5.55 6.01 3.43
CA ILE A 80 -5.98 5.41 4.70
C ILE A 80 -7.48 5.11 4.73
N THR A 81 -8.31 6.01 4.20
CA THR A 81 -9.75 5.73 4.11
C THR A 81 -10.07 4.52 3.23
N ASN A 82 -9.15 4.13 2.35
CA ASN A 82 -9.24 2.91 1.54
C ASN A 82 -8.50 1.70 2.16
N PHE A 83 -7.64 1.90 3.17
CA PHE A 83 -7.10 0.80 3.96
C PHE A 83 -8.24 0.09 4.69
N ASN A 84 -8.16 -1.25 4.79
CA ASN A 84 -9.24 -2.22 5.09
C ASN A 84 -10.14 -2.67 3.93
N ARG A 85 -10.25 -1.93 2.82
CA ARG A 85 -10.97 -2.43 1.62
C ARG A 85 -10.07 -3.23 0.68
N GLY A 86 -8.77 -2.91 0.63
CA GLY A 86 -7.77 -3.57 -0.23
C GLY A 86 -7.43 -4.99 0.21
N LEU A 87 -6.70 -5.17 1.32
CA LEU A 87 -6.25 -6.51 1.75
C LEU A 87 -7.41 -7.45 2.16
N THR A 88 -8.46 -6.94 2.78
CA THR A 88 -9.60 -7.78 3.21
C THR A 88 -10.32 -8.39 2.01
N ALA A 89 -10.56 -7.62 0.94
CA ALA A 89 -11.21 -8.13 -0.26
C ALA A 89 -10.36 -9.19 -0.97
N ILE A 90 -9.03 -9.00 -1.03
CA ILE A 90 -8.10 -9.95 -1.65
C ILE A 90 -7.94 -11.20 -0.78
N ASN A 91 -7.92 -11.06 0.55
CA ASN A 91 -7.83 -12.20 1.46
C ASN A 91 -9.16 -12.98 1.50
N GLN A 92 -10.29 -12.29 1.43
CA GLN A 92 -11.61 -12.92 1.27
C GLN A 92 -11.72 -13.66 -0.07
N SER A 93 -11.30 -13.07 -1.19
CA SER A 93 -11.31 -13.75 -2.49
C SER A 93 -10.36 -14.94 -2.54
N LYS A 94 -9.17 -14.84 -1.94
CA LYS A 94 -8.24 -15.97 -1.79
C LYS A 94 -8.81 -17.08 -0.91
N SER A 95 -9.48 -16.73 0.19
CA SER A 95 -10.13 -17.71 1.07
C SER A 95 -11.35 -18.38 0.45
N ALA A 96 -12.12 -17.64 -0.38
CA ALA A 96 -13.25 -18.17 -1.12
C ALA A 96 -12.77 -19.12 -2.22
N ASN A 97 -11.77 -18.72 -3.01
CA ASN A 97 -11.21 -19.56 -4.08
C ASN A 97 -10.53 -20.82 -3.52
N ALA A 98 -9.86 -20.70 -2.36
CA ALA A 98 -9.34 -21.86 -1.64
C ALA A 98 -10.47 -22.81 -1.20
N ARG A 99 -11.53 -22.29 -0.57
CA ARG A 99 -12.72 -23.08 -0.17
C ARG A 99 -13.40 -23.78 -1.34
N ASP A 100 -13.62 -23.08 -2.44
CA ASP A 100 -14.25 -23.65 -3.64
C ASP A 100 -13.39 -24.77 -4.25
N SER A 101 -12.06 -24.61 -4.21
CA SER A 101 -11.11 -25.64 -4.65
C SER A 101 -11.20 -26.91 -3.79
N TYR A 102 -11.33 -26.78 -2.46
CA TYR A 102 -11.50 -27.93 -1.57
C TYR A 102 -12.85 -28.62 -1.75
N LEU A 103 -13.93 -27.87 -2.00
CA LEU A 103 -15.25 -28.45 -2.25
C LEU A 103 -15.31 -29.21 -3.58
N LEU A 104 -14.68 -28.67 -4.63
CA LEU A 104 -14.56 -29.36 -5.91
C LEU A 104 -13.76 -30.65 -5.76
N TYR A 105 -12.63 -30.61 -5.05
CA TYR A 105 -11.81 -31.79 -4.77
C TYR A 105 -12.57 -32.86 -3.98
N ASN A 106 -13.37 -32.46 -2.98
CA ASN A 106 -14.17 -33.38 -2.18
C ASN A 106 -15.34 -34.00 -2.97
N MET A 107 -15.96 -33.25 -3.89
CA MET A 107 -16.99 -33.77 -4.80
C MET A 107 -16.41 -34.77 -5.80
N THR A 108 -15.24 -34.48 -6.40
CA THR A 108 -14.59 -35.42 -7.33
C THR A 108 -14.11 -36.68 -6.61
N SER A 109 -13.60 -36.56 -5.39
CA SER A 109 -13.19 -37.72 -4.58
C SER A 109 -14.39 -38.60 -4.17
N SER A 110 -15.56 -38.01 -3.88
CA SER A 110 -16.79 -38.78 -3.64
C SER A 110 -17.37 -39.42 -4.90
N ALA A 111 -17.16 -38.83 -6.08
CA ALA A 111 -17.60 -39.42 -7.34
C ALA A 111 -16.74 -40.63 -7.77
N GLU A 112 -15.46 -40.68 -7.38
CA GLU A 112 -14.59 -41.85 -7.60
C GLU A 112 -14.85 -43.00 -6.63
N LEU A 113 -15.50 -42.78 -5.48
CA LEU A 113 -15.84 -43.81 -4.50
C LEU A 113 -17.26 -44.41 -4.69
N SER A 114 -17.88 -44.22 -5.86
CA SER A 114 -19.05 -45.02 -6.24
C SER A 114 -18.56 -46.23 -7.05
N PRO A 115 -18.72 -47.47 -6.57
CA PRO A 115 -18.37 -48.66 -7.34
C PRO A 115 -19.39 -48.83 -8.47
N GLY A 116 -19.13 -48.17 -9.60
CA GLY A 116 -19.80 -48.46 -10.87
C GLY A 116 -19.38 -49.85 -11.37
N PRO A 117 -20.27 -50.59 -12.05
CA PRO A 117 -20.03 -51.99 -12.40
C PRO A 117 -18.83 -52.12 -13.36
N PRO A 118 -18.10 -53.25 -13.30
CA PRO A 118 -16.89 -53.45 -14.09
C PRO A 118 -17.19 -53.33 -15.58
N ARG A 119 -16.51 -52.39 -16.25
CA ARG A 119 -16.54 -52.29 -17.71
C ARG A 119 -15.85 -53.51 -18.33
N PRO A 120 -16.43 -54.16 -19.34
CA PRO A 120 -15.81 -55.30 -19.99
C PRO A 120 -14.59 -54.83 -20.79
N TYR A 121 -13.44 -55.39 -20.48
CA TYR A 121 -12.23 -55.22 -21.28
C TYR A 121 -12.44 -55.89 -22.65
N SER A 122 -12.71 -55.09 -23.67
CA SER A 122 -12.62 -55.55 -25.06
C SER A 122 -11.15 -55.86 -25.38
N ARG A 123 -10.84 -57.16 -25.37
CA ARG A 123 -9.62 -57.73 -25.95
C ARG A 123 -9.62 -57.41 -27.46
N LEU A 124 -8.73 -56.52 -27.87
CA LEU A 124 -8.33 -56.39 -29.28
C LEU A 124 -7.54 -57.66 -29.66
N THR A 125 -8.21 -58.60 -30.32
CA THR A 125 -7.55 -59.62 -31.15
C THR A 125 -7.07 -58.95 -32.42
N LEU A 126 -5.77 -59.11 -32.71
CA LEU A 126 -5.12 -58.65 -33.92
C LEU A 126 -4.98 -59.91 -34.80
N ASP A 127 -5.96 -60.13 -35.66
CA ASP A 127 -5.92 -61.06 -36.81
C ASP A 127 -6.03 -60.25 -38.10
#